data_AF-A0A919RDJ5-F1
#
_entry.id   AF-A0A919RDJ5-F1
#
_cell.length_a   1.000
_cell.length_b   1.000
_cell.length_c   1.000
_cell.angle_alpha   90.00
_cell.angle_beta   90.00
_cell.angle_gamma   90.00
#
_symmetry.space_group_name_H-M   'P 1'
#
loop_
_entity.id
_entity.type
_entity.pdbx_description
1 polymer ?
#
loop_
_entity_poly.entity_id
_entity_poly.type
_entity_poly.pdbx_seq_one_letter_code
_entity_poly.pdbx_strand_id
1 'polypeptide(L)' 'MLTFDPGHLTSAQRDGDACVVCHKKWPRPRVRVGRLPSSAYVLACHECAETLDLVAPVRQGRTRAGQAIARLAE' A
#
# COMPACT_ATOMS: atom_id res chain seq x y z
N MET A 1 1.43 -6.17 -0.71
CA MET A 1 0.63 -4.93 -0.55
C MET A 1 0.20 -4.89 0.89
N LEU A 2 0.45 -3.80 1.61
CA LEU A 2 0.19 -3.71 3.05
C LEU A 2 -1.32 -3.56 3.31
N THR A 3 -1.79 -4.22 4.36
CA THR A 3 -3.16 -4.05 4.89
C THR A 3 -3.07 -3.25 6.18
N PHE A 4 -3.87 -2.19 6.28
CA PHE A 4 -3.92 -1.31 7.45
C PHE A 4 -5.18 -1.60 8.26
N ASP A 5 -5.05 -1.65 9.58
CA ASP A 5 -6.19 -1.77 10.48
C ASP A 5 -6.92 -0.41 10.58
N PRO A 6 -8.19 -0.31 10.14
CA PRO A 6 -8.96 0.94 10.20
C PRO A 6 -9.24 1.43 11.63
N GLY A 7 -9.18 0.56 12.64
CA GLY A 7 -9.40 0.90 14.05
C GLY A 7 -8.32 1.81 14.63
N HIS A 8 -7.12 1.79 14.04
CA HIS A 8 -5.98 2.63 14.44
C HIS A 8 -5.84 3.91 13.61
N LEU A 9 -6.77 4.18 12.68
CA LEU A 9 -6.71 5.35 11.81
C LEU A 9 -7.71 6.42 12.23
N THR A 10 -7.32 7.67 12.06
CA THR A 10 -8.26 8.80 12.09
C THR A 10 -9.09 8.83 10.81
N SER A 11 -10.26 9.49 10.83
CA SER A 11 -11.06 9.67 9.61
C SER A 11 -10.26 10.34 8.49
N ALA A 12 -9.47 11.36 8.81
CA ALA A 12 -8.59 12.02 7.84
C ALA A 12 -7.59 11.06 7.18
N GLN A 13 -7.09 10.04 7.88
CA GLN A 13 -6.20 9.04 7.27
C GLN A 13 -6.98 8.04 6.39
N ARG A 14 -8.17 7.62 6.83
CA ARG A 14 -9.04 6.73 6.05
C ARG A 14 -9.52 7.39 4.75
N ASP A 15 -9.76 8.70 4.79
CA ASP A 15 -10.25 9.49 3.66
C ASP A 15 -9.10 10.01 2.75
N GLY A 16 -7.84 9.75 3.13
CA GLY A 16 -6.67 10.18 2.37
C GLY A 16 -6.37 11.68 2.46
N ASP A 17 -6.89 12.36 3.49
CA ASP A 17 -6.58 13.75 3.84
C ASP A 17 -5.30 13.88 4.69
N ALA A 18 -4.86 12.80 5.33
CA ALA A 18 -3.68 12.76 6.20
C ALA A 18 -2.80 11.53 5.90
N CYS A 19 -1.49 11.69 6.08
CA CYS A 19 -0.54 10.60 5.90
C CYS A 19 -0.84 9.47 6.88
N VAL A 20 -0.97 8.25 6.38
CA VAL A 20 -1.26 7.06 7.21
C VAL A 20 -0.19 6.77 8.27
N VAL A 21 1.03 7.32 8.11
CA VAL A 21 2.15 7.12 9.04
C VAL A 21 2.33 8.32 9.98
N CYS A 22 2.50 9.53 9.44
CA CYS A 22 2.88 10.71 10.22
C CYS A 22 1.76 11.72 10.46
N HIS A 23 0.54 11.45 9.99
CA HIS A 23 -0.67 12.28 10.19
C HIS A 23 -0.64 13.69 9.53
N LYS A 24 0.46 14.06 8.88
CA LYS A 24 0.59 15.32 8.12
C LYS A 24 -0.49 15.45 7.04
N LYS A 25 -1.09 16.63 6.95
CA LYS A 25 -2.17 16.97 5.99
C LYS A 25 -1.70 17.80 4.80
N TRP A 26 -0.60 18.57 4.92
CA TRP A 26 -0.09 19.43 3.85
C TRP A 26 1.43 19.32 3.69
N PRO A 27 1.99 19.13 2.48
CA PRO A 27 1.29 18.84 1.23
C PRO A 27 0.43 17.58 1.34
N ARG A 28 -0.72 17.58 0.66
CA ARG A 28 -1.68 16.48 0.76
C ARG A 28 -1.03 15.15 0.32
N PRO A 29 -1.14 14.06 1.10
CA PRO A 29 -0.64 12.73 0.73
C PRO A 29 -1.18 12.27 -0.63
N ARG A 30 -0.32 11.64 -1.45
CA ARG A 30 -0.69 11.15 -2.79
C ARG A 30 -0.18 9.74 -3.11
N VAL A 31 0.71 9.18 -2.29
CA VAL A 31 1.35 7.89 -2.59
C VAL A 31 0.54 6.75 -1.98
N ARG A 32 0.12 5.78 -2.80
CA ARG A 32 -0.64 4.61 -2.34
C ARG A 32 0.30 3.59 -1.74
N VAL A 33 0.19 3.34 -0.44
CA VAL A 33 1.09 2.42 0.29
C VAL A 33 0.41 1.13 0.75
N GLY A 34 -0.92 1.10 0.76
CA GLY A 34 -1.66 -0.08 1.17
C GLY A 34 -3.16 0.05 0.97
N ARG A 35 -3.91 -0.83 1.61
CA ARG A 35 -5.37 -0.83 1.59
C ARG A 35 -5.97 -1.12 2.96
N LEU A 36 -7.21 -0.69 3.13
CA LEU A 36 -8.11 -1.13 4.19
C LEU A 36 -8.77 -2.47 3.82
N PRO A 37 -9.34 -3.20 4.78
CA PRO A 37 -10.15 -4.40 4.53
C PRO A 37 -11.34 -4.15 3.58
N SER A 38 -11.86 -2.92 3.56
CA SER A 38 -12.89 -2.46 2.61
C SER A 38 -12.39 -2.26 1.17
N SER A 39 -11.13 -2.61 0.87
CA SER A 39 -10.44 -2.36 -0.39
C SER A 39 -10.13 -0.89 -0.72
N ALA A 40 -10.51 0.06 0.13
CA ALA A 40 -10.09 1.47 0.01
C ALA A 40 -8.57 1.61 0.12
N TYR A 41 -7.96 2.50 -0.67
CA TYR A 41 -6.52 2.76 -0.60
C TYR A 41 -6.20 3.70 0.57
N VAL A 42 -5.06 3.49 1.20
CA VAL A 42 -4.47 4.46 2.14
C VAL A 42 -3.29 5.19 1.50
N LEU A 43 -3.14 6.47 1.86
CA LEU A 43 -2.16 7.37 1.26
C LEU A 43 -1.08 7.78 2.27
N ALA A 44 0.15 7.92 1.79
CA ALA A 44 1.28 8.47 2.52
C ALA A 44 1.87 9.70 1.81
N CYS A 45 2.60 10.52 2.57
CA CYS A 45 3.52 11.49 2.00
C CYS A 45 4.73 10.77 1.36
N HIS A 46 5.51 11.49 0.56
CA HIS A 46 6.66 10.93 -0.14
C HIS A 46 7.68 10.30 0.81
N GLU A 47 8.10 11.05 1.84
CA GLU A 47 9.08 10.62 2.85
C GLU A 47 8.67 9.29 3.54
N CYS A 48 7.41 9.19 3.98
CA CYS A 48 6.92 7.98 4.62
C CYS A 48 6.70 6.83 3.63
N ALA A 49 6.36 7.12 2.37
CA ALA A 49 6.23 6.09 1.35
C ALA A 49 7.58 5.43 1.05
N GLU A 50 8.65 6.22 0.90
CA GLU A 50 10.01 5.70 0.72
C GLU A 50 10.42 4.81 1.89
N THR A 51 10.12 5.21 3.11
CA THR A 51 10.41 4.42 4.31
C THR A 51 9.67 3.07 4.30
N LEU A 52 8.40 3.08 3.88
CA LEU A 52 7.59 1.87 3.80
C LEU A 52 8.05 0.92 2.69
N ASP A 53 8.53 1.43 1.56
CA ASP A 53 9.03 0.61 0.45
C ASP A 53 10.28 -0.20 0.83
N LEU A 54 11.09 0.28 1.79
CA LEU A 54 12.27 -0.44 2.29
C LEU A 54 11.92 -1.67 3.14
N VAL A 55 10.74 -1.69 3.77
CA VAL A 55 10.32 -2.74 4.71
C VAL A 55 9.18 -3.61 4.18
N ALA A 56 8.56 -3.22 3.06
CA ALA A 56 7.51 -4.01 2.45
C ALA A 56 8.11 -5.31 1.87
N PRO A 57 7.53 -6.50 2.17
CA PRO A 57 7.98 -7.73 1.57
C PRO A 57 7.88 -7.63 0.05
N VAL A 58 8.95 -8.04 -0.65
CA VAL A 58 9.05 -8.04 -2.10
C VAL A 58 7.77 -8.63 -2.67
N ARG A 59 7.05 -7.84 -3.48
CA ARG A 59 5.91 -8.36 -4.25
C ARG A 59 6.47 -9.47 -5.14
N GLN A 60 6.23 -10.73 -4.78
CA GLN A 60 6.41 -11.85 -5.71
C GLN A 60 5.47 -11.60 -6.88
N GLY A 61 6.01 -10.95 -7.90
CA GLY A 61 5.28 -10.60 -9.10
C GLY A 61 4.87 -11.90 -9.79
N ARG A 62 3.56 -12.10 -9.97
CA ARG A 62 3.06 -12.90 -11.09
C ARG A 62 3.48 -12.17 -12.37
N THR A 63 4.68 -12.43 -12.85
CA THR A 63 5.05 -12.10 -14.22
C THR A 63 4.28 -13.06 -15.14
N ARG A 64 3.77 -12.58 -16.27
CA ARG A 64 3.17 -13.45 -17.30
C ARG A 64 4.13 -14.56 -17.77
N ALA A 65 5.44 -14.40 -17.59
CA ALA A 65 6.45 -15.41 -17.88
C ALA A 65 6.39 -16.64 -16.96
N GLY A 66 5.86 -16.53 -15.73
CA GLY A 66 5.75 -17.66 -14.80
C GLY A 66 4.61 -18.64 -15.11
N GLN A 67 3.69 -18.31 -16.01
CA GLN A 67 2.58 -19.19 -16.40
C GLN A 67 2.95 -20.23 -17.47
N ALA A 68 4.06 -20.02 -18.22
CA ALA A 68 4.42 -20.91 -19.33
C ALA A 68 4.98 -22.27 -18.88
N ILE A 69 5.54 -22.37 -17.67
CA ILE A 69 6.14 -23.63 -17.17
C ILE A 69 5.06 -24.60 -16.66
N ALA A 70 3.88 -24.11 -16.27
CA ALA A 70 2.82 -24.93 -15.68
C ALA A 70 1.99 -25.74 -16.70
N ARG A 71 2.20 -25.58 -18.02
CA ARG A 71 1.44 -26.28 -19.07
C ARG A 71 2.23 -27.35 -19.84
N LEU A 72 3.47 -27.62 -19.44
CA LEU A 72 4.31 -28.67 -20.06
C LEU A 72 4.44 -29.92 -19.18
N ALA A 73 3.55 -30.08 -18.19
CA ALA A 73 3.51 -31.22 -17.27
C ALA A 73 2.26 -32.10 -17.48
N GLU A 74 1.67 -32.08 -18.68
CA GLU A 74 0.57 -32.98 -19.09
C GLU A 74 0.93 -33.70 -20.39
#